data_AF-A0A0F9A3C2-F1
#
_entry.id   AF-A0A0F9A3C2-F1
#
_cell.length_a   1.000
_cell.length_b   1.000
_cell.length_c   1.000
_cell.angle_alpha   90.00
_cell.angle_beta   90.00
_cell.angle_gamma   90.00
#
_symmetry.space_group_name_H-M   'P 1'
#
loop_
_entity.id
_entity.type
_entity.pdbx_description
1 polymer ?
#
loop_
_entity_poly.entity_id
_entity_poly.type
_entity_poly.pdbx_seq_one_letter_code
_entity_poly.pdbx_strand_id
1 'polypeptide(L)'
;FQQCRRKAYNRDILQLLPTREADALMLGGAFHVGSAILHASRDVETAVKATEAEYRKRLEGQMILPEEWPLIEHQIEQIKAGVRAYSENFLPDFQVLQPEVEFMVELPNSRHHCWFAHQILFPDIPYDTCLAAPDTSWEGDPYPCWQSHYLKGRTDAVIKWNKLIWLLETKTTAITGDIFYKRWFLDFQPTGYIYGIWKSTGLRPHGFILNIVKKPNRRAHDQFAFGFEREPYLSSDEDLQEFESEITMIAEDYEEAMRKKRVYKNPSSCIAYNRTCYYWDMCKRHHVPGEGEFRTREKDYVDLAYYKLLGLEVPVA
;
A
#
# COMPACT_ATOMS: atom_id res chain seq x y z
N PHE A 1 -7.52 -5.36 -5.92
CA PHE A 1 -8.40 -5.91 -6.98
C PHE A 1 -8.61 -7.42 -6.86
N GLN A 2 -7.58 -8.25 -7.02
CA GLN A 2 -7.69 -9.71 -7.15
C GLN A 2 -8.45 -10.42 -6.02
N GLN A 3 -8.35 -9.94 -4.77
CA GLN A 3 -9.11 -10.51 -3.65
C GLN A 3 -10.62 -10.39 -3.86
N CYS A 4 -11.11 -9.21 -4.27
CA CYS A 4 -12.54 -8.96 -4.51
C CYS A 4 -12.70 -7.75 -5.42
N ARG A 5 -13.21 -7.96 -6.64
CA ARG A 5 -13.44 -6.89 -7.63
C ARG A 5 -14.43 -5.85 -7.11
N ARG A 6 -15.49 -6.29 -6.41
CA ARG A 6 -16.45 -5.37 -5.77
C ARG A 6 -15.80 -4.47 -4.73
N LYS A 7 -14.88 -5.00 -3.91
CA LYS A 7 -14.15 -4.21 -2.91
C LYS A 7 -13.30 -3.12 -3.58
N ALA A 8 -12.61 -3.48 -4.67
CA ALA A 8 -11.84 -2.53 -5.45
C ALA A 8 -12.75 -1.45 -6.07
N TYR A 9 -13.86 -1.83 -6.69
CA TYR A 9 -14.82 -0.87 -7.25
C TYR A 9 -15.32 0.14 -6.21
N ASN A 10 -15.72 -0.34 -5.02
CA ASN A 10 -16.22 0.56 -3.97
C ASN A 10 -15.14 1.53 -3.48
N ARG A 11 -13.89 1.07 -3.35
CA ARG A 11 -12.78 1.90 -2.87
C ARG A 11 -12.30 2.87 -3.94
N ASP A 12 -12.03 2.35 -5.13
CA ASP A 12 -11.23 3.03 -6.13
C ASP A 12 -12.15 3.86 -7.05
N ILE A 13 -13.41 3.44 -7.25
CA ILE A 13 -14.33 4.06 -8.22
C ILE A 13 -15.41 4.87 -7.53
N LEU A 14 -16.04 4.29 -6.51
CA LEU A 14 -16.98 5.04 -5.67
C LEU A 14 -16.26 5.91 -4.63
N GLN A 15 -14.92 5.80 -4.51
CA GLN A 15 -14.10 6.59 -3.58
C GLN A 15 -14.58 6.49 -2.12
N LEU A 16 -15.14 5.33 -1.74
CA LEU A 16 -15.70 5.09 -0.41
C LEU A 16 -14.62 4.53 0.52
N LEU A 17 -14.21 5.28 1.52
CA LEU A 17 -13.33 4.83 2.59
C LEU A 17 -14.11 4.59 3.88
N PRO A 18 -13.72 3.58 4.69
CA PRO A 18 -14.27 3.46 6.03
C PRO A 18 -13.98 4.73 6.84
N THR A 19 -14.93 5.10 7.70
CA THR A 19 -14.79 6.21 8.66
C THR A 19 -13.67 5.99 9.68
N ARG A 20 -13.28 4.72 9.87
CA ARG A 20 -12.19 4.31 10.74
C ARG A 20 -11.15 3.50 10.00
N GLU A 21 -9.89 3.88 10.19
CA GLU A 21 -8.76 3.08 9.77
C GLU A 21 -8.56 1.90 10.73
N ALA A 22 -8.20 0.72 10.21
CA ALA A 22 -7.93 -0.41 11.09
C ALA A 22 -6.71 -0.14 11.98
N ASP A 23 -6.85 -0.40 13.29
CA ASP A 23 -5.78 -0.27 14.29
C ASP A 23 -4.47 -0.95 13.84
N ALA A 24 -4.56 -2.11 13.17
CA ALA A 24 -3.38 -2.81 12.67
C ALA A 24 -2.58 -2.01 11.63
N LEU A 25 -3.27 -1.22 10.79
CA LEU A 25 -2.63 -0.33 9.81
C LEU A 25 -2.07 0.92 10.48
N MET A 26 -2.78 1.48 11.48
CA MET A 26 -2.31 2.61 12.28
C MET A 26 -1.00 2.27 13.00
N LEU A 27 -0.99 1.16 13.74
CA LEU A 27 0.19 0.64 14.43
C LEU A 27 1.35 0.37 13.46
N GLY A 28 1.07 -0.28 12.33
CA GLY A 28 2.08 -0.59 11.33
C GLY A 28 2.75 0.68 10.80
N GLY A 29 1.97 1.62 10.27
CA GLY A 29 2.52 2.84 9.68
C GLY A 29 3.25 3.73 10.69
N ALA A 30 2.76 3.85 11.93
CA ALA A 30 3.47 4.57 12.97
C ALA A 30 4.84 3.95 13.27
N PHE A 31 4.91 2.61 13.34
CA PHE A 31 6.18 1.90 13.51
C PHE A 31 7.14 2.16 12.35
N HIS A 32 6.67 2.14 11.10
CA HIS A 32 7.51 2.42 9.93
C HIS A 32 8.18 3.80 10.06
N VAL A 33 7.43 4.85 10.42
CA VAL A 33 7.98 6.19 10.65
C VAL A 33 9.06 6.20 11.74
N GLY A 34 8.79 5.58 12.89
CA GLY A 34 9.79 5.46 13.96
C GLY A 34 11.05 4.72 13.52
N SER A 35 10.88 3.57 12.86
CA SER A 35 11.99 2.74 12.39
C SER A 35 12.83 3.44 11.32
N ALA A 36 12.21 4.20 10.40
CA ALA A 36 12.92 4.98 9.40
C ALA A 36 13.81 6.05 10.05
N ILE A 37 13.32 6.73 11.08
CA ILE A 37 14.11 7.71 11.85
C ILE A 37 15.25 7.00 12.59
N LEU A 38 14.99 5.86 13.25
CA LEU A 38 16.04 5.07 13.88
C LEU A 38 17.14 4.67 12.89
N HIS A 39 16.77 4.24 11.68
CA HIS A 39 17.73 3.88 10.65
C HIS A 39 18.58 5.07 10.19
N ALA A 40 18.00 6.26 10.10
CA ALA A 40 18.67 7.47 9.66
C ALA A 40 19.56 8.12 10.74
N SER A 41 19.05 8.30 11.96
CA SER A 41 19.71 9.11 13.00
C SER A 41 20.23 8.30 14.18
N ARG A 42 19.74 7.08 14.39
CA ARG A 42 19.95 6.28 15.61
C ARG A 42 19.46 6.97 16.89
N ASP A 43 18.65 8.02 16.77
CA ASP A 43 18.05 8.73 17.89
C ASP A 43 16.71 8.11 18.28
N VAL A 44 16.73 7.38 19.39
CA VAL A 44 15.57 6.63 19.91
C VAL A 44 14.44 7.57 20.33
N GLU A 45 14.75 8.67 21.01
CA GLU A 45 13.73 9.54 21.56
C GLU A 45 13.04 10.36 20.47
N THR A 46 13.80 10.79 19.45
CA THR A 46 13.21 11.42 18.26
C THR A 46 12.32 10.43 17.49
N ALA A 47 12.76 9.19 17.33
CA ALA A 47 11.95 8.15 16.66
C ALA A 47 10.65 7.83 17.42
N VAL A 48 10.71 7.71 18.74
CA VAL A 48 9.54 7.46 19.59
C VAL A 48 8.54 8.60 19.50
N LYS A 49 9.01 9.86 19.56
CA LYS A 49 8.13 11.04 19.43
C LYS A 49 7.45 11.09 18.07
N ALA A 50 8.19 10.81 17.00
CA ALA A 50 7.62 10.77 15.65
C ALA A 50 6.63 9.62 15.45
N THR A 51 6.87 8.47 16.08
CA THR A 51 5.93 7.33 16.09
C THR A 51 4.59 7.73 16.69
N GLU A 52 4.63 8.37 17.85
CA GLU A 52 3.42 8.88 18.52
C GLU A 52 2.72 9.95 17.68
N ALA A 53 3.48 10.92 17.16
CA ALA A 53 2.95 11.99 16.34
C ALA A 53 2.24 11.46 15.09
N GLU A 54 2.83 10.48 14.39
CA GLU A 54 2.21 9.85 13.22
C GLU A 54 0.94 9.09 13.60
N TYR A 55 0.95 8.35 14.72
CA TYR A 55 -0.26 7.65 15.18
C TYR A 55 -1.40 8.64 15.46
N ARG A 56 -1.11 9.71 16.20
CA ARG A 56 -2.09 10.75 16.54
C ARG A 56 -2.59 11.50 15.31
N LYS A 57 -1.70 11.83 14.38
CA LYS A 57 -2.07 12.45 13.10
C LYS A 57 -3.06 11.59 12.31
N ARG A 58 -2.87 10.27 12.28
CA ARG A 58 -3.78 9.37 11.57
C ARG A 58 -5.16 9.28 12.22
N LEU A 59 -5.28 9.57 13.52
CA LEU A 59 -6.58 9.65 14.21
C LEU A 59 -7.37 10.90 13.81
N GLU A 60 -6.74 11.93 13.25
CA GLU A 60 -7.42 13.15 12.82
C GLU A 60 -8.53 12.83 11.81
N GLY A 61 -9.73 13.36 12.05
CA GLY A 61 -10.90 13.12 11.20
C GLY A 61 -11.57 11.75 11.35
N GLN A 62 -11.04 10.84 12.18
CA GLN A 62 -11.69 9.57 12.48
C GLN A 62 -12.75 9.72 13.58
N MET A 63 -13.83 8.94 13.49
CA MET A 63 -14.84 8.87 14.54
C MET A 63 -14.33 7.97 15.67
N ILE A 64 -14.01 8.57 16.82
CA ILE A 64 -13.49 7.90 18.02
C ILE A 64 -14.46 8.13 19.17
N LEU A 65 -14.95 7.06 19.78
CA LEU A 65 -15.83 7.17 20.94
C LEU A 65 -15.02 7.45 22.22
N PRO A 66 -15.56 8.21 23.21
CA PRO A 66 -14.85 8.52 24.45
C PRO A 66 -14.26 7.30 25.18
N GLU A 67 -14.99 6.18 25.18
CA GLU A 67 -14.61 4.92 25.79
C GLU A 67 -13.44 4.20 25.10
N GLU A 68 -13.07 4.61 23.89
CA GLU A 68 -11.99 4.00 23.10
C GLU A 68 -10.62 4.61 23.40
N TRP A 69 -10.59 5.83 23.96
CA TRP A 69 -9.34 6.54 24.28
C TRP A 69 -8.39 5.73 25.15
N PRO A 70 -8.82 5.04 26.22
CA PRO A 70 -7.91 4.22 27.02
C PRO A 70 -7.21 3.12 26.20
N LEU A 71 -7.92 2.52 25.25
CA LEU A 71 -7.35 1.50 24.36
C LEU A 71 -6.38 2.13 23.36
N ILE A 72 -6.72 3.30 22.81
CA ILE A 72 -5.86 4.05 21.88
C ILE A 72 -4.56 4.47 22.56
N GLU A 73 -4.62 5.03 23.76
CA GLU A 73 -3.41 5.41 24.52
C GLU A 73 -2.56 4.19 24.86
N HIS A 74 -3.20 3.06 25.19
CA HIS A 74 -2.46 1.80 25.36
C HIS A 74 -1.76 1.33 24.07
N GLN A 75 -2.41 1.45 22.92
CA GLN A 75 -1.83 1.12 21.61
C GLN A 75 -0.64 2.05 21.25
N ILE A 76 -0.74 3.33 21.58
CA ILE A 76 0.34 4.32 21.41
C ILE A 76 1.55 3.93 22.28
N GLU A 77 1.35 3.63 23.56
CA GLU A 77 2.44 3.20 24.44
C GLU A 77 3.04 1.87 24.00
N GLN A 78 2.21 0.93 23.55
CA GLN A 78 2.66 -0.35 23.01
C GLN A 78 3.59 -0.15 21.81
N ILE A 79 3.23 0.71 20.85
CA ILE A 79 4.08 0.91 19.67
C ILE A 79 5.36 1.69 19.99
N LYS A 80 5.30 2.65 20.92
CA LYS A 80 6.48 3.35 21.42
C LYS A 80 7.46 2.39 22.08
N ALA A 81 6.98 1.46 22.90
CA ALA A 81 7.81 0.40 23.47
C ALA A 81 8.40 -0.52 22.39
N GLY A 82 7.63 -0.85 21.35
CA GLY A 82 8.11 -1.62 20.22
C GLY A 82 9.28 -0.95 19.49
N VAL A 83 9.23 0.37 19.28
CA VAL A 83 10.33 1.14 18.66
C VAL A 83 11.58 1.16 19.54
N ARG A 84 11.42 1.32 20.87
CA ARG A 84 12.55 1.22 21.82
C ARG A 84 13.17 -0.17 21.80
N ALA A 85 12.35 -1.21 21.91
CA ALA A 85 12.81 -2.60 21.88
C ALA A 85 13.51 -2.93 20.56
N TYR A 86 13.02 -2.39 19.43
CA TYR A 86 13.67 -2.52 18.13
C TYR A 86 15.06 -1.86 18.14
N SER A 87 15.16 -0.67 18.73
CA SER A 87 16.43 0.05 18.87
C SER A 87 17.46 -0.76 19.67
N GLU A 88 17.06 -1.28 20.82
CA GLU A 88 17.96 -1.93 21.76
C GLU A 88 18.43 -3.30 21.28
N ASN A 89 17.51 -4.08 20.69
CA ASN A 89 17.73 -5.50 20.45
C ASN A 89 17.92 -5.85 18.97
N PHE A 90 17.61 -4.92 18.08
CA PHE A 90 17.47 -5.25 16.66
C PHE A 90 17.80 -4.09 15.72
N LEU A 91 18.66 -3.15 16.13
CA LEU A 91 19.26 -2.23 15.18
C LEU A 91 20.18 -3.01 14.23
N PRO A 92 19.95 -2.92 12.92
CA PRO A 92 20.72 -3.68 11.95
C PRO A 92 22.09 -3.05 11.70
N ASP A 93 23.02 -3.92 11.30
CA ASP A 93 24.40 -3.63 10.89
C ASP A 93 24.54 -3.34 9.38
N PHE A 94 23.43 -3.15 8.67
CA PHE A 94 23.46 -2.74 7.27
C PHE A 94 23.63 -1.23 7.09
N GLN A 95 24.12 -0.86 5.90
CA GLN A 95 24.14 0.52 5.44
C GLN A 95 22.83 0.81 4.69
N VAL A 96 22.07 1.82 5.11
CA VAL A 96 20.96 2.33 4.31
C VAL A 96 21.52 3.16 3.15
N LEU A 97 21.21 2.76 1.92
CA LEU A 97 21.60 3.50 0.72
C LEU A 97 20.58 4.59 0.40
N GLN A 98 19.29 4.25 0.47
CA GLN A 98 18.20 5.18 0.24
C GLN A 98 16.95 4.75 1.03
N PRO A 99 16.44 5.57 1.95
CA PRO A 99 15.16 5.32 2.61
C PRO A 99 13.98 5.71 1.70
N GLU A 100 12.82 5.09 1.92
CA GLU A 100 11.53 5.49 1.32
C GLU A 100 11.57 5.66 -0.20
N VAL A 101 12.18 4.70 -0.91
CA VAL A 101 12.39 4.80 -2.36
C VAL A 101 11.04 4.80 -3.08
N GLU A 102 10.76 5.91 -3.74
CA GLU A 102 9.63 6.04 -4.64
C GLU A 102 10.02 5.73 -6.08
N PHE A 103 9.16 5.01 -6.77
CA PHE A 103 9.34 4.71 -8.19
C PHE A 103 8.02 4.85 -8.95
N MET A 104 8.09 5.16 -10.23
CA MET A 104 6.99 5.07 -11.17
C MET A 104 7.54 4.49 -12.46
N VAL A 105 7.01 3.34 -12.86
CA VAL A 105 7.54 2.55 -13.98
C VAL A 105 6.41 2.25 -14.94
N GLU A 106 6.63 2.56 -16.21
CA GLU A 106 5.72 2.18 -17.30
C GLU A 106 5.72 0.65 -17.47
N LEU A 107 4.54 0.05 -17.57
CA LEU A 107 4.40 -1.38 -17.86
C LEU A 107 4.51 -1.59 -19.38
N PRO A 108 5.52 -2.35 -19.84
CA PRO A 108 5.81 -2.44 -21.26
C PRO A 108 4.66 -3.10 -22.02
N ASN A 109 4.42 -2.63 -23.24
CA ASN A 109 3.40 -3.14 -24.16
C ASN A 109 1.96 -3.06 -23.64
N SER A 110 1.72 -2.41 -22.50
CA SER A 110 0.37 -2.08 -22.05
C SER A 110 -0.11 -0.83 -22.82
N ARG A 111 -1.32 -0.88 -23.38
CA ARG A 111 -1.96 0.28 -24.03
C ARG A 111 -3.43 0.28 -23.71
N HIS A 112 -3.85 1.24 -22.90
CA HIS A 112 -5.19 1.25 -22.35
C HIS A 112 -5.82 2.62 -22.38
N HIS A 113 -7.14 2.62 -22.31
CA HIS A 113 -7.89 3.85 -22.34
C HIS A 113 -7.64 4.57 -21.02
N CYS A 114 -7.50 5.88 -21.02
CA CYS A 114 -7.30 6.69 -19.82
C CYS A 114 -8.61 6.82 -19.03
N TRP A 115 -9.34 5.72 -18.87
CA TRP A 115 -10.58 5.59 -18.12
C TRP A 115 -10.42 6.11 -16.70
N PHE A 116 -9.25 5.90 -16.11
CA PHE A 116 -8.90 6.47 -14.81
C PHE A 116 -9.01 8.01 -14.82
N ALA A 117 -8.40 8.71 -15.80
CA ALA A 117 -8.51 10.17 -15.87
C ALA A 117 -9.96 10.62 -16.03
N HIS A 118 -10.71 10.03 -16.97
CA HIS A 118 -12.09 10.46 -17.23
C HIS A 118 -13.06 10.15 -16.08
N GLN A 119 -12.91 9.02 -15.37
CA GLN A 119 -13.86 8.66 -14.32
C GLN A 119 -13.49 9.18 -12.94
N ILE A 120 -12.20 9.32 -12.65
CA ILE A 120 -11.72 9.61 -11.29
C ILE A 120 -11.16 11.03 -11.18
N LEU A 121 -10.54 11.56 -12.24
CA LEU A 121 -9.96 12.91 -12.22
C LEU A 121 -10.90 13.96 -12.82
N PHE A 122 -11.66 13.62 -13.87
CA PHE A 122 -12.58 14.53 -14.56
C PHE A 122 -13.97 13.90 -14.78
N PRO A 123 -14.71 13.57 -13.71
CA PRO A 123 -15.99 12.87 -13.81
C PRO A 123 -17.06 13.63 -14.63
N ASP A 124 -16.89 14.94 -14.79
CA ASP A 124 -17.78 15.81 -15.58
C ASP A 124 -17.58 15.66 -17.09
N ILE A 125 -16.48 15.02 -17.53
CA ILE A 125 -16.25 14.70 -18.94
C ILE A 125 -16.93 13.35 -19.22
N PRO A 126 -18.01 13.30 -20.03
CA PRO A 126 -18.73 12.06 -20.26
C PRO A 126 -17.82 10.99 -20.89
N TYR A 127 -17.82 9.80 -20.28
CA TYR A 127 -16.96 8.70 -20.69
C TYR A 127 -17.40 8.05 -22.01
N ASP A 128 -18.69 8.04 -22.26
CA ASP A 128 -19.34 7.49 -23.45
C ASP A 128 -19.08 8.31 -24.73
N THR A 129 -18.66 9.57 -24.60
CA THR A 129 -18.27 10.42 -25.73
C THR A 129 -16.77 10.38 -26.03
N CYS A 130 -15.96 9.64 -25.25
CA CYS A 130 -14.56 9.39 -25.56
C CYS A 130 -14.47 8.33 -26.67
N LEU A 131 -14.70 8.78 -27.91
CA LEU A 131 -14.71 7.97 -29.13
C LEU A 131 -13.31 7.77 -29.74
N ALA A 132 -12.26 8.15 -29.03
CA ALA A 132 -10.88 7.99 -29.49
C ALA A 132 -10.59 6.48 -29.71
N ALA A 133 -10.49 6.08 -30.97
CA ALA A 133 -9.80 4.84 -31.32
C ALA A 133 -8.37 4.88 -30.70
N PRO A 134 -7.74 3.73 -30.43
CA PRO A 134 -6.40 3.64 -29.84
C PRO A 134 -5.38 4.65 -30.38
N ASP A 135 -5.53 5.04 -31.64
CA ASP A 135 -4.68 5.89 -32.46
C ASP A 135 -5.27 7.26 -32.86
N THR A 136 -6.52 7.57 -32.53
CA THR A 136 -7.12 8.88 -32.81
C THR A 136 -7.23 9.68 -31.53
N SER A 137 -6.26 10.55 -31.25
CA SER A 137 -6.55 11.70 -30.37
C SER A 137 -7.71 12.47 -31.01
N TRP A 138 -8.75 12.81 -30.25
CA TRP A 138 -9.80 13.69 -30.76
C TRP A 138 -9.14 15.00 -31.22
N GLU A 139 -9.51 15.52 -32.40
CA GLU A 139 -9.01 16.82 -32.87
C GLU A 139 -9.45 17.90 -31.88
N GLY A 140 -8.54 18.33 -31.02
CA GLY A 140 -8.79 19.30 -29.95
C GLY A 140 -8.69 18.75 -28.52
N ASP A 141 -8.38 17.47 -28.32
CA ASP A 141 -8.15 16.91 -26.98
C ASP A 141 -6.67 17.10 -26.62
N PRO A 142 -6.33 17.92 -25.61
CA PRO A 142 -4.96 18.10 -25.19
C PRO A 142 -4.38 16.84 -24.50
N TYR A 143 -5.19 15.81 -24.24
CA TYR A 143 -4.79 14.65 -23.45
C TYR A 143 -4.69 13.37 -24.29
N PRO A 144 -3.61 12.59 -24.17
CA PRO A 144 -3.56 11.26 -24.79
C PRO A 144 -4.52 10.33 -24.04
N CYS A 145 -5.70 10.07 -24.63
CA CYS A 145 -6.70 9.12 -24.10
C CYS A 145 -6.18 7.68 -24.03
N TRP A 146 -5.02 7.38 -24.61
CA TRP A 146 -4.41 6.06 -24.61
C TRP A 146 -3.02 6.13 -24.01
N GLN A 147 -2.84 5.43 -22.90
CA GLN A 147 -1.61 5.43 -22.14
C GLN A 147 -1.26 4.03 -21.68
N SER A 148 0.02 3.82 -21.44
CA SER A 148 0.47 2.64 -20.74
C SER A 148 0.01 2.67 -19.28
N HIS A 149 -0.15 1.48 -18.71
CA HIS A 149 -0.27 1.35 -17.28
C HIS A 149 1.06 1.73 -16.62
N TYR A 150 0.98 2.28 -15.41
CA TYR A 150 2.15 2.62 -14.61
C TYR A 150 2.06 1.90 -13.27
N LEU A 151 3.16 1.25 -12.89
CA LEU A 151 3.37 0.74 -11.55
C LEU A 151 4.00 1.84 -10.69
N LYS A 152 3.26 2.30 -9.68
CA LYS A 152 3.70 3.29 -8.70
C LYS A 152 3.80 2.62 -7.33
N GLY A 153 4.91 2.85 -6.64
CA GLY A 153 5.11 2.35 -5.29
C GLY A 153 6.06 3.21 -4.47
N ARG A 154 6.11 2.88 -3.18
CA ARG A 154 7.09 3.36 -2.21
C ARG A 154 7.54 2.17 -1.37
N THR A 155 8.85 2.03 -1.20
CA THR A 155 9.48 0.92 -0.46
C THR A 155 10.10 1.45 0.83
N ASP A 156 10.23 0.63 1.87
CA ASP A 156 10.83 1.10 3.13
C ASP A 156 12.27 1.59 2.96
N ALA A 157 13.15 0.79 2.36
CA ALA A 157 14.52 1.23 2.04
C ALA A 157 15.23 0.31 1.03
N VAL A 158 16.24 0.85 0.38
CA VAL A 158 17.32 0.08 -0.26
C VAL A 158 18.55 0.12 0.63
N ILE A 159 19.11 -1.05 0.91
CA ILE A 159 20.21 -1.25 1.84
C ILE A 159 21.38 -2.00 1.19
N LYS A 160 22.56 -1.84 1.77
CA LYS A 160 23.73 -2.67 1.50
C LYS A 160 24.03 -3.52 2.72
N TRP A 161 23.97 -4.83 2.55
CA TRP A 161 24.24 -5.81 3.61
C TRP A 161 25.02 -6.99 3.04
N ASN A 162 26.09 -7.38 3.73
CA ASN A 162 27.02 -8.43 3.27
C ASN A 162 27.51 -8.21 1.82
N LYS A 163 27.86 -6.97 1.49
CA LYS A 163 28.34 -6.51 0.15
C LYS A 163 27.29 -6.59 -0.97
N LEU A 164 26.10 -7.09 -0.71
CA LEU A 164 25.00 -7.15 -1.65
C LEU A 164 24.02 -5.99 -1.42
N ILE A 165 23.27 -5.65 -2.47
CA ILE A 165 22.20 -4.66 -2.41
C ILE A 165 20.89 -5.40 -2.21
N TRP A 166 20.11 -4.97 -1.24
CA TRP A 166 18.83 -5.56 -0.87
C TRP A 166 17.74 -4.50 -0.79
N LEU A 167 16.53 -4.90 -1.10
CA LEU A 167 15.34 -4.23 -0.62
C LEU A 167 15.16 -4.57 0.87
N LEU A 168 14.88 -3.58 1.71
CA LEU A 168 14.41 -3.81 3.07
C LEU A 168 12.88 -3.72 3.07
N GLU A 169 12.22 -4.73 3.62
CA GLU A 169 10.77 -4.73 3.81
C GLU A 169 10.45 -5.05 5.27
N THR A 170 9.84 -4.12 5.98
CA THR A 170 9.46 -4.27 7.38
C THR A 170 7.99 -4.65 7.49
N LYS A 171 7.68 -5.68 8.27
CA LYS A 171 6.30 -6.11 8.52
C LYS A 171 6.02 -6.28 10.00
N THR A 172 4.99 -5.59 10.47
CA THR A 172 4.45 -5.83 11.82
C THR A 172 3.37 -6.92 11.77
N THR A 173 3.53 -7.98 12.55
CA THR A 173 2.61 -9.12 12.53
C THR A 173 2.51 -9.78 13.91
N ALA A 174 1.34 -10.32 14.26
CA ALA A 174 1.19 -11.23 15.39
C ALA A 174 1.25 -12.71 14.96
N ILE A 175 1.20 -12.96 13.65
CA ILE A 175 1.24 -14.30 13.04
C ILE A 175 2.69 -14.64 12.72
N THR A 176 3.12 -15.83 13.12
CA THR A 176 4.48 -16.36 12.91
C THR A 176 4.42 -17.86 12.61
N GLY A 177 5.54 -18.44 12.20
CA GLY A 177 5.68 -19.87 11.87
C GLY A 177 5.85 -20.15 10.37
N ASP A 178 6.23 -21.37 10.01
CA ASP A 178 6.71 -21.72 8.66
C ASP A 178 5.82 -21.26 7.50
N ILE A 179 4.49 -21.37 7.65
CA ILE A 179 3.54 -20.96 6.60
C ILE A 179 3.62 -19.45 6.35
N PHE A 180 3.85 -18.66 7.40
CA PHE A 180 4.04 -17.22 7.28
C PHE A 180 5.28 -16.89 6.44
N TYR A 181 6.38 -17.60 6.63
CA TYR A 181 7.63 -17.37 5.86
C TYR A 181 7.49 -17.86 4.43
N LYS A 182 6.92 -19.05 4.23
CA LYS A 182 6.77 -19.67 2.90
C LYS A 182 5.99 -18.80 1.91
N ARG A 183 5.02 -18.01 2.37
CA ARG A 183 4.25 -17.14 1.48
C ARG A 183 5.10 -16.08 0.77
N TRP A 184 6.22 -15.68 1.38
CA TRP A 184 7.08 -14.61 0.87
C TRP A 184 7.87 -14.99 -0.37
N PHE A 185 8.06 -16.29 -0.62
CA PHE A 185 8.63 -16.76 -1.89
C PHE A 185 7.72 -16.49 -3.10
N LEU A 186 6.41 -16.34 -2.87
CA LEU A 186 5.42 -16.11 -3.93
C LEU A 186 4.70 -14.76 -3.74
N ASP A 187 5.21 -13.90 -2.85
CA ASP A 187 4.54 -12.64 -2.55
C ASP A 187 4.86 -11.62 -3.64
N PHE A 188 3.79 -11.06 -4.22
CA PHE A 188 3.86 -10.14 -5.35
C PHE A 188 4.48 -8.78 -4.96
N GLN A 189 4.35 -8.38 -3.70
CA GLN A 189 4.75 -7.06 -3.23
C GLN A 189 6.27 -6.82 -3.30
N PRO A 190 7.13 -7.63 -2.64
CA PRO A 190 8.57 -7.39 -2.65
C PRO A 190 9.16 -7.55 -4.05
N THR A 191 8.68 -8.51 -4.84
CA THR A 191 9.11 -8.67 -6.25
C THR A 191 8.78 -7.42 -7.07
N GLY A 192 7.58 -6.85 -6.90
CA GLY A 192 7.20 -5.62 -7.57
C GLY A 192 8.00 -4.39 -7.14
N TYR A 193 8.44 -4.35 -5.89
CA TYR A 193 9.34 -3.30 -5.40
C TYR A 193 10.74 -3.41 -6.01
N ILE A 194 11.30 -4.61 -6.06
CA ILE A 194 12.59 -4.87 -6.72
C ILE A 194 12.51 -4.48 -8.20
N TYR A 195 11.45 -4.92 -8.90
CA TYR A 195 11.17 -4.55 -10.28
C TYR A 195 11.10 -3.03 -10.45
N GLY A 196 10.30 -2.36 -9.61
CA GLY A 196 10.09 -0.92 -9.66
C GLY A 196 11.37 -0.12 -9.45
N ILE A 197 12.16 -0.47 -8.44
CA ILE A 197 13.47 0.16 -8.17
C ILE A 197 14.40 -0.06 -9.36
N TRP A 198 14.51 -1.30 -9.86
CA TRP A 198 15.42 -1.63 -10.94
C TRP A 198 15.11 -0.86 -12.22
N LYS A 199 13.85 -0.85 -12.66
CA LYS A 199 13.46 -0.18 -13.90
C LYS A 199 13.52 1.35 -13.80
N SER A 200 13.32 1.92 -12.62
CA SER A 200 13.34 3.39 -12.43
C SER A 200 14.74 3.96 -12.18
N THR A 201 15.66 3.18 -11.59
CA THR A 201 16.98 3.69 -11.17
C THR A 201 18.16 2.98 -11.84
N GLY A 202 17.94 1.84 -12.49
CA GLY A 202 18.99 0.94 -12.95
C GLY A 202 19.66 0.13 -11.82
N LEU A 203 19.33 0.42 -10.55
CA LEU A 203 19.87 -0.31 -9.40
C LEU A 203 19.06 -1.58 -9.16
N ARG A 204 19.70 -2.75 -9.23
CA ARG A 204 19.03 -4.04 -9.04
C ARG A 204 19.31 -4.63 -7.65
N PRO A 205 18.34 -4.63 -6.72
CA PRO A 205 18.43 -5.45 -5.52
C PRO A 205 18.54 -6.94 -5.88
N HIS A 206 19.33 -7.70 -5.11
CA HIS A 206 19.49 -9.16 -5.29
C HIS A 206 18.29 -9.97 -4.77
N GLY A 207 17.37 -9.28 -4.10
CA GLY A 207 16.32 -9.86 -3.29
C GLY A 207 15.88 -8.84 -2.23
N PHE A 208 15.19 -9.34 -1.21
CA PHE A 208 14.74 -8.52 -0.09
C PHE A 208 15.08 -9.16 1.26
N ILE A 209 15.32 -8.30 2.24
CA ILE A 209 15.40 -8.67 3.65
C ILE A 209 14.05 -8.35 4.28
N LEU A 210 13.35 -9.41 4.67
CA LEU A 210 12.11 -9.28 5.42
C LEU A 210 12.43 -9.06 6.89
N ASN A 211 12.21 -7.85 7.38
CA ASN A 211 12.33 -7.47 8.78
C ASN A 211 10.97 -7.65 9.47
N ILE A 212 10.86 -8.65 10.34
CA ILE A 212 9.61 -9.01 11.01
C ILE A 212 9.62 -8.44 12.42
N VAL A 213 8.60 -7.64 12.70
CA VAL A 213 8.31 -7.10 14.03
C VAL A 213 7.12 -7.88 14.58
N LYS A 214 7.42 -8.86 15.44
CA LYS A 214 6.45 -9.74 16.08
C LYS A 214 5.78 -9.00 17.21
N LYS A 215 4.53 -8.61 16.98
CA LYS A 215 3.68 -7.98 17.97
C LYS A 215 3.20 -9.03 18.98
N PRO A 216 3.10 -8.68 20.26
CA PRO A 216 2.47 -9.55 21.22
C PRO A 216 1.01 -9.81 20.81
N ASN A 217 0.56 -11.05 21.01
CA ASN A 217 -0.83 -11.40 20.78
C ASN A 217 -1.74 -10.62 21.75
N ARG A 218 -2.98 -10.33 21.34
CA ARG A 218 -3.97 -9.64 22.19
C ARG A 218 -4.24 -10.29 23.56
N ARG A 219 -3.87 -11.57 23.71
CA ARG A 219 -4.01 -12.36 24.94
C ARG A 219 -2.67 -12.67 25.64
N ALA A 220 -1.56 -12.10 25.14
CA ALA A 220 -0.26 -12.27 25.76
C ALA A 220 -0.27 -11.65 27.16
N HIS A 221 0.40 -12.33 28.10
CA HIS A 221 0.58 -11.82 29.46
C HIS A 221 1.32 -10.48 29.46
N ASP A 222 2.32 -10.35 28.58
CA ASP A 222 3.03 -9.11 28.34
C ASP A 222 2.62 -8.52 26.99
N GLN A 223 1.90 -7.40 27.03
CA GLN A 223 1.49 -6.64 25.83
C GLN A 223 2.62 -5.75 25.27
N PHE A 224 3.82 -5.77 25.86
CA PHE A 224 4.98 -5.00 25.43
C PHE A 224 6.16 -5.88 24.98
N ALA A 225 6.00 -7.20 25.02
CA ALA A 225 7.02 -8.15 24.55
C ALA A 225 7.03 -8.25 23.02
N PHE A 226 7.88 -7.45 22.37
CA PHE A 226 8.13 -7.53 20.93
C PHE A 226 9.22 -8.55 20.61
N GLY A 227 8.99 -9.34 19.58
CA GLY A 227 10.03 -10.19 18.97
C GLY A 227 10.48 -9.61 17.64
N PHE A 228 11.72 -9.90 17.24
CA PHE A 228 12.28 -9.39 16.00
C PHE A 228 13.05 -10.47 15.25
N GLU A 229 12.79 -10.58 13.96
CA GLU A 229 13.44 -11.56 13.09
C GLU A 229 13.73 -10.96 11.71
N ARG A 230 14.75 -11.49 11.04
CA ARG A 230 15.15 -11.04 9.71
C ARG A 230 15.41 -12.27 8.85
N GLU A 231 14.76 -12.32 7.70
CA GLU A 231 14.90 -13.42 6.75
C GLU A 231 15.24 -12.88 5.36
N PRO A 232 16.33 -13.33 4.74
CA PRO A 232 16.67 -12.97 3.37
C PRO A 232 15.90 -13.83 2.35
N TYR A 233 15.42 -13.19 1.30
CA TYR A 233 14.80 -13.84 0.14
C TYR A 233 15.49 -13.34 -1.11
N LEU A 234 15.92 -14.26 -1.97
CA LEU A 234 16.53 -13.93 -3.26
C LEU A 234 15.45 -13.76 -4.33
N SER A 235 15.73 -12.93 -5.32
CA SER A 235 14.85 -12.75 -6.49
C SER A 235 15.66 -12.94 -7.76
N SER A 236 15.23 -13.89 -8.58
CA SER A 236 15.85 -14.22 -9.86
C SER A 236 15.40 -13.26 -10.97
N ASP A 237 16.04 -13.36 -12.14
CA ASP A 237 15.57 -12.66 -13.34
C ASP A 237 14.22 -13.17 -13.81
N GLU A 238 14.01 -14.47 -13.68
CA GLU A 238 12.79 -15.17 -14.04
C GLU A 238 11.61 -14.69 -13.20
N ASP A 239 11.79 -14.51 -11.89
CA ASP A 239 10.74 -13.98 -10.99
C ASP A 239 10.29 -12.57 -11.42
N LEU A 240 11.24 -11.73 -11.86
CA LEU A 240 10.95 -10.37 -12.30
C LEU A 240 10.26 -10.32 -13.66
N GLN A 241 10.60 -11.24 -14.56
CA GLN A 241 9.93 -11.39 -15.86
C GLN A 241 8.51 -11.93 -15.68
N GLU A 242 8.32 -12.93 -14.82
CA GLU A 242 7.00 -13.44 -14.46
C GLU A 242 6.15 -12.32 -13.85
N PHE A 243 6.69 -11.58 -12.88
CA PHE A 243 6.02 -10.41 -12.30
C PHE A 243 5.61 -9.38 -13.36
N GLU A 244 6.50 -9.00 -14.29
CA GLU A 244 6.23 -8.01 -15.35
C GLU A 244 5.04 -8.46 -16.22
N SER A 245 5.01 -9.73 -16.60
CA SER A 245 3.92 -10.32 -17.37
C SER A 245 2.61 -10.32 -16.56
N GLU A 246 2.65 -10.79 -15.32
CA GLU A 246 1.47 -10.91 -14.47
C GLU A 246 0.87 -9.56 -14.10
N ILE A 247 1.69 -8.57 -13.70
CA ILE A 247 1.18 -7.25 -13.32
C ILE A 247 0.56 -6.52 -14.50
N THR A 248 1.10 -6.72 -15.70
CA THR A 248 0.51 -6.20 -16.93
C THR A 248 -0.88 -6.79 -17.12
N MET A 249 -1.02 -8.12 -17.14
CA MET A 249 -2.32 -8.79 -17.26
C MET A 249 -3.32 -8.37 -16.17
N ILE A 250 -2.86 -8.21 -14.92
CA ILE A 250 -3.69 -7.78 -13.80
C ILE A 250 -4.21 -6.35 -14.02
N ALA A 251 -3.38 -5.45 -14.55
CA ALA A 251 -3.77 -4.09 -14.85
C ALA A 251 -4.83 -4.05 -15.97
N GLU A 252 -4.65 -4.83 -17.04
CA GLU A 252 -5.65 -4.92 -18.12
C GLU A 252 -7.00 -5.47 -17.61
N ASP A 253 -6.97 -6.56 -16.83
CA ASP A 253 -8.19 -7.14 -16.24
C ASP A 253 -8.85 -6.18 -15.24
N TYR A 254 -8.06 -5.41 -14.48
CA TYR A 254 -8.59 -4.37 -13.60
C TYR A 254 -9.37 -3.33 -14.41
N GLU A 255 -8.76 -2.72 -15.42
CA GLU A 255 -9.41 -1.68 -16.21
C GLU A 255 -10.64 -2.22 -16.92
N GLU A 256 -10.54 -3.38 -17.59
CA GLU A 256 -11.68 -3.98 -18.29
C GLU A 256 -12.83 -4.26 -17.32
N ALA A 257 -12.51 -4.83 -16.14
CA ALA A 257 -13.52 -5.15 -15.15
C ALA A 257 -14.24 -3.90 -14.64
N MET A 258 -13.52 -2.81 -14.41
CA MET A 258 -14.15 -1.57 -13.95
C MET A 258 -14.94 -0.89 -15.04
N ARG A 259 -14.39 -0.80 -16.26
CA ARG A 259 -15.04 -0.22 -17.44
C ARG A 259 -16.34 -0.93 -17.78
N LYS A 260 -16.33 -2.27 -17.79
CA LYS A 260 -17.52 -3.09 -18.08
C LYS A 260 -18.40 -3.33 -16.84
N LYS A 261 -18.06 -2.74 -15.69
CA LYS A 261 -18.73 -2.95 -14.40
C LYS A 261 -18.89 -4.43 -14.03
N ARG A 262 -17.90 -5.27 -14.38
CA ARG A 262 -17.81 -6.70 -14.03
C ARG A 262 -17.26 -6.88 -12.61
N VAL A 263 -18.03 -6.40 -11.64
CA VAL A 263 -17.60 -6.24 -10.24
C VAL A 263 -18.31 -7.23 -9.31
N TYR A 264 -18.06 -8.51 -9.55
CA TYR A 264 -18.60 -9.59 -8.73
C TYR A 264 -17.93 -9.65 -7.34
N LYS A 265 -18.67 -10.24 -6.39
CA LYS A 265 -18.23 -10.42 -5.00
C LYS A 265 -17.35 -11.68 -4.89
N ASN A 266 -16.44 -11.67 -3.93
CA ASN A 266 -15.74 -12.87 -3.48
C ASN A 266 -16.04 -13.10 -1.98
N PRO A 267 -16.99 -13.98 -1.61
CA PRO A 267 -17.38 -14.20 -0.22
C PRO A 267 -16.25 -14.61 0.72
N SER A 268 -15.21 -15.31 0.23
CA SER A 268 -14.07 -15.70 1.08
C SER A 268 -13.28 -14.49 1.58
N SER A 269 -13.24 -13.41 0.79
CA SER A 269 -12.61 -12.14 1.17
C SER A 269 -13.45 -11.32 2.16
N CYS A 270 -14.73 -11.64 2.34
CA CYS A 270 -15.61 -10.89 3.23
C CYS A 270 -15.30 -11.10 4.72
N ILE A 271 -14.72 -12.25 5.07
CA ILE A 271 -14.40 -12.65 6.45
C ILE A 271 -12.93 -13.04 6.63
N ALA A 272 -12.08 -12.71 5.65
CA ALA A 272 -10.67 -13.04 5.67
C ALA A 272 -9.95 -12.40 6.87
N TYR A 273 -8.98 -13.12 7.45
CA TYR A 273 -8.22 -12.69 8.63
C TYR A 273 -9.06 -12.46 9.90
N ASN A 274 -10.16 -13.20 10.04
CA ASN A 274 -11.09 -13.09 11.17
C ASN A 274 -11.60 -11.65 11.37
N ARG A 275 -11.79 -10.92 10.26
CA ARG A 275 -12.35 -9.58 10.22
C ARG A 275 -13.39 -9.49 9.13
N THR A 276 -14.44 -8.73 9.40
CA THR A 276 -15.45 -8.38 8.41
C THR A 276 -14.90 -7.32 7.46
N CYS A 277 -15.13 -7.49 6.16
CA CYS A 277 -14.81 -6.47 5.16
C CYS A 277 -15.59 -5.17 5.44
N TYR A 278 -14.95 -4.01 5.29
CA TYR A 278 -15.57 -2.70 5.51
C TYR A 278 -16.86 -2.44 4.71
N TYR A 279 -17.01 -3.10 3.56
CA TYR A 279 -18.19 -2.95 2.69
C TYR A 279 -19.25 -4.03 2.90
N TRP A 280 -19.16 -4.82 3.98
CA TRP A 280 -20.06 -5.95 4.23
C TRP A 280 -21.53 -5.51 4.29
N ASP A 281 -21.85 -4.52 5.13
CA ASP A 281 -23.23 -4.06 5.30
C ASP A 281 -23.78 -3.40 4.04
N MET A 282 -22.98 -2.57 3.37
CA MET A 282 -23.30 -2.04 2.05
C MET A 282 -23.57 -3.15 1.01
N CYS A 283 -22.76 -4.21 0.99
CA CYS A 283 -22.93 -5.32 0.05
C CYS A 283 -24.16 -6.21 0.34
N LYS A 284 -24.60 -6.27 1.61
CA LYS A 284 -25.89 -6.89 1.97
C LYS A 284 -27.07 -6.01 1.55
N ARG A 285 -26.92 -4.68 1.62
CA ARG A 285 -27.92 -3.69 1.20
C ARG A 285 -27.85 -3.35 -0.29
N HIS A 286 -27.61 -4.37 -1.13
CA HIS A 286 -27.60 -4.22 -2.59
C HIS A 286 -26.67 -3.10 -3.12
N HIS A 287 -25.53 -2.88 -2.45
CA HIS A 287 -24.51 -1.90 -2.82
C HIS A 287 -24.90 -0.43 -2.59
N VAL A 288 -25.89 -0.18 -1.72
CA VAL A 288 -26.28 1.17 -1.31
C VAL A 288 -25.54 1.54 -0.01
N PRO A 289 -24.69 2.59 0.01
CA PRO A 289 -24.03 3.03 1.23
C PRO A 289 -25.05 3.60 2.22
N GLY A 290 -24.79 3.44 3.51
CA GLY A 290 -25.55 4.08 4.57
C GLY A 290 -25.11 5.53 4.74
N GLU A 291 -26.00 6.37 5.25
CA GLU A 291 -25.64 7.74 5.60
C GLU A 291 -24.52 7.75 6.66
N GLY A 292 -23.43 8.47 6.39
CA GLY A 292 -22.28 8.54 7.28
C GLY A 292 -21.45 7.25 7.42
N GLU A 293 -21.75 6.17 6.68
CA GLU A 293 -21.01 4.90 6.77
C GLU A 293 -19.59 4.99 6.21
N PHE A 294 -19.41 5.85 5.21
CA PHE A 294 -18.14 6.04 4.51
C PHE A 294 -17.81 7.52 4.39
N ARG A 295 -16.51 7.81 4.37
CA ARG A 295 -15.97 9.10 3.96
C ARG A 295 -15.48 9.04 2.52
N THR A 296 -15.37 10.19 1.88
CA THR A 296 -14.76 10.30 0.56
C THR A 296 -13.25 10.11 0.66
N ARG A 297 -12.66 9.37 -0.30
CA ARG A 297 -11.22 9.23 -0.44
C ARG A 297 -10.61 10.54 -0.93
N GLU A 298 -9.64 11.05 -0.17
CA GLU A 298 -8.74 12.11 -0.60
C GLU A 298 -7.76 11.58 -1.65
N LYS A 299 -7.26 12.48 -2.51
CA LYS A 299 -6.25 12.14 -3.51
C LYS A 299 -4.95 11.76 -2.83
N ASP A 300 -4.44 10.57 -3.13
CA ASP A 300 -3.18 10.07 -2.58
C ASP A 300 -2.01 10.25 -3.56
N TYR A 301 -0.82 9.81 -3.14
CA TYR A 301 0.42 9.94 -3.92
C TYR A 301 0.38 9.22 -5.28
N VAL A 302 -0.50 8.23 -5.47
CA VAL A 302 -0.70 7.56 -6.77
C VAL A 302 -1.53 8.47 -7.67
N ASP A 303 -2.61 9.04 -7.14
CA ASP A 303 -3.45 9.99 -7.88
C ASP A 303 -2.61 11.22 -8.31
N LEU A 304 -1.81 11.77 -7.39
CA LEU A 304 -0.92 12.92 -7.65
C LEU A 304 0.16 12.62 -8.68
N ALA A 305 0.74 11.41 -8.67
CA ALA A 305 1.71 11.00 -9.67
C ALA A 305 1.08 10.95 -11.08
N TYR A 306 -0.19 10.57 -11.16
CA TYR A 306 -0.93 10.57 -12.41
C TYR A 306 -1.17 11.99 -12.95
N TYR A 307 -1.58 12.94 -12.10
CA TYR A 307 -1.67 14.36 -12.49
C TYR A 307 -0.35 14.88 -13.07
N LYS A 308 0.76 14.58 -12.39
CA LYS A 308 2.09 14.97 -12.86
C LYS A 308 2.45 14.33 -14.20
N LEU A 309 2.17 13.04 -14.37
CA LEU A 309 2.43 12.31 -15.61
C LEU A 309 1.67 12.95 -16.79
N LEU A 310 0.43 13.34 -16.56
CA LEU A 310 -0.44 13.95 -17.56
C LEU A 310 -0.19 15.45 -17.79
N GLY A 311 0.69 16.07 -17.01
CA GLY A 311 0.91 17.52 -17.06
C GLY A 311 -0.30 18.33 -16.62
N LEU A 312 -1.12 17.79 -15.71
CA LEU A 312 -2.36 18.38 -15.24
C LEU A 312 -2.18 19.10 -13.90
N GLU A 313 -2.99 20.14 -13.68
CA GLU A 313 -3.16 20.74 -12.36
C GLU A 313 -3.99 19.83 -11.46
N VAL A 314 -3.58 19.74 -10.19
CA VAL A 314 -4.35 19.02 -9.17
C VAL A 314 -5.54 19.92 -8.77
N PRO A 315 -6.79 19.44 -8.87
CA PRO A 315 -7.95 20.21 -8.45
C PRO A 315 -7.83 20.61 -6.98
N VAL A 316 -8.10 21.88 -6.68
CA VAL A 316 -8.22 22.35 -5.30
C VAL A 316 -9.53 21.80 -4.75
N ALA A 317 -9.44 20.98 -3.69
CA ALA A 317 -10.58 20.34 -3.04
C ALA A 317 -11.45 21.32 -2.26
#